data_AF-A0A4Z1SSK7-F1
#
_entry.id   AF-A0A4Z1SSK7-F1
#
_cell.length_a   1.000
_cell.length_b   1.000
_cell.length_c   1.000
_cell.angle_alpha   90.00
_cell.angle_beta   90.00
_cell.angle_gamma   90.00
#
_symmetry.space_group_name_H-M   'P 1'
#
loop_
_entity.id
_entity.type
_entity.pdbx_description
1 polymer ?
#
loop_
_entity_poly.entity_id
_entity_poly.type
_entity_poly.pdbx_seq_one_letter_code
_entity_poly.pdbx_strand_id
1 'polypeptide(L)'
;MSLTDLMEAAERGDLRGVKRNFSEVGKRSGNGWTALMYTAANGHAGCIPLLKEEIGMQNEKGWTALMWAAHDDHARCARILLSEAGKRSTKNCGIFPPGITALMIAARRNHLEIVELLLPREQGLRDNNGWTALMLAASKANTECARLLLSEAGAQSSEERTFSLNGSKITLPSGVTALMLAAHENHPKVVELLLPYEQGMTDSNGHTAQWYAHNSSRGGDFIRVRKLLKNEGSERILPPPNPGEMLKLQEGVNKLTTENESLKNDLSSSKNTLEETKNVLSQLNREVSSLKQQLQKANDKAKKYQDMCEDLQKLSDQKQAFIDQLVKEAASLRQTMVRQNTSLTTFLIEVLKTHGTQEPRNRGPMPAGSLPEPAVKREV
;
A
#
# COMPACT_ATOMS: atom_id res chain seq x y z
N MET A 1 32.26 -44.59 -24.85
CA MET A 1 30.84 -44.61 -25.27
C MET A 1 30.43 -43.21 -25.66
N SER A 2 29.77 -43.06 -26.81
CA SER A 2 29.18 -41.80 -27.28
C SER A 2 27.93 -41.43 -26.47
N LEU A 3 27.44 -40.20 -26.62
CA LEU A 3 26.12 -39.79 -26.16
C LEU A 3 25.04 -40.72 -26.76
N THR A 4 23.99 -40.97 -25.97
CA THR A 4 22.80 -41.72 -26.43
C THR A 4 21.76 -40.75 -26.97
N ASP A 5 20.84 -41.23 -27.81
CA ASP A 5 19.76 -40.39 -28.37
C ASP A 5 18.85 -39.85 -27.25
N LEU A 6 18.67 -40.62 -26.16
CA LEU A 6 17.99 -40.15 -24.95
C LEU A 6 18.74 -38.97 -24.28
N MET A 7 20.06 -39.07 -24.12
CA MET A 7 20.86 -38.00 -23.50
C MET A 7 20.84 -36.73 -24.34
N GLU A 8 20.94 -36.86 -25.67
CA GLU A 8 20.84 -35.72 -26.57
C GLU A 8 19.45 -35.05 -26.53
N ALA A 9 18.38 -35.85 -26.51
CA ALA A 9 17.03 -35.31 -26.37
C ALA A 9 16.84 -34.60 -25.02
N ALA A 10 17.39 -35.16 -23.95
CA ALA A 10 17.38 -34.58 -22.61
C ALA A 10 18.17 -33.26 -22.53
N GLU A 11 19.35 -33.19 -23.16
CA GLU A 11 20.17 -31.97 -23.25
C GLU A 11 19.43 -30.83 -23.97
N ARG A 12 18.69 -31.16 -25.04
CA ARG A 12 17.88 -30.20 -25.81
C ARG A 12 16.51 -29.88 -25.18
N GLY A 13 16.12 -30.59 -24.13
CA GLY A 13 14.77 -30.46 -23.53
C GLY A 13 13.65 -30.97 -24.42
N ASP A 14 13.95 -31.83 -25.39
CA ASP A 14 12.97 -32.42 -26.30
C ASP A 14 12.19 -33.53 -25.57
N LEU A 15 11.06 -33.14 -24.96
CA LEU A 15 10.16 -34.06 -24.26
C LEU A 15 9.70 -35.24 -25.14
N ARG A 16 9.54 -35.02 -26.46
CA ARG A 16 9.10 -36.09 -27.37
C ARG A 16 10.25 -37.05 -27.66
N GLY A 17 11.44 -36.53 -27.89
CA GLY A 17 12.67 -37.32 -28.03
C GLY A 17 12.93 -38.16 -26.78
N VAL A 18 12.80 -37.57 -25.58
CA VAL A 18 12.95 -38.30 -24.31
C VAL A 18 11.95 -39.46 -24.20
N LYS A 19 10.69 -39.26 -24.59
CA LYS A 19 9.69 -40.33 -24.61
C LYS A 19 9.98 -41.42 -25.63
N ARG A 20 10.49 -41.05 -26.81
CA ARG A 20 10.81 -42.01 -27.89
C ARG A 20 11.98 -42.91 -27.51
N ASN A 21 12.96 -42.38 -26.79
CA ASN A 21 14.20 -43.09 -26.44
C ASN A 21 14.20 -43.63 -25.00
N PHE A 22 13.01 -43.88 -24.42
CA PHE A 22 12.87 -44.31 -23.02
C PHE A 22 13.56 -45.65 -22.69
N SER A 23 13.76 -46.51 -23.70
CA SER A 23 14.51 -47.78 -23.53
C SER A 23 15.98 -47.59 -23.16
N GLU A 24 16.50 -46.36 -23.22
CA GLU A 24 17.88 -46.02 -22.90
C GLU A 24 18.07 -45.46 -21.49
N VAL A 25 17.00 -45.34 -20.70
CA VAL A 25 17.05 -44.87 -19.31
C VAL A 25 18.02 -45.72 -18.50
N GLY A 26 18.88 -45.06 -17.72
CA GLY A 26 19.91 -45.70 -16.91
C GLY A 26 21.24 -45.95 -17.63
N LYS A 27 21.31 -45.77 -18.96
CA LYS A 27 22.59 -45.73 -19.68
C LYS A 27 23.41 -44.52 -19.24
N ARG A 28 24.74 -44.62 -19.40
CA ARG A 28 25.69 -43.57 -19.02
C ARG A 28 26.62 -43.21 -20.17
N SER A 29 26.95 -41.94 -20.29
CA SER A 29 28.01 -41.47 -21.19
C SER A 29 29.39 -42.00 -20.76
N GLY A 30 30.42 -41.77 -21.57
CA GLY A 30 31.80 -42.16 -21.26
C GLY A 30 32.39 -41.53 -19.97
N ASN A 31 31.75 -40.51 -19.41
CA ASN A 31 32.10 -39.81 -18.18
C ASN A 31 31.03 -39.98 -17.09
N GLY A 32 30.13 -40.95 -17.26
CA GLY A 32 29.14 -41.36 -16.28
C GLY A 32 27.86 -40.51 -16.25
N TRP A 33 27.66 -39.60 -17.19
CA TRP A 33 26.47 -38.75 -17.21
C TRP A 33 25.24 -39.53 -17.64
N THR A 34 24.10 -39.24 -17.00
CA THR A 34 22.79 -39.78 -17.37
C THR A 34 21.95 -38.70 -18.07
N ALA A 35 20.84 -39.09 -18.71
CA ALA A 35 19.92 -38.14 -19.34
C ALA A 35 19.34 -37.13 -18.33
N LEU A 36 19.07 -37.56 -17.10
CA LEU A 36 18.60 -36.71 -16.02
C LEU A 36 19.62 -35.64 -15.63
N MET A 37 20.92 -35.95 -15.64
CA MET A 37 21.97 -34.95 -15.37
C MET A 37 22.03 -33.89 -16.46
N TYR A 38 21.94 -34.28 -17.74
CA TYR A 38 21.85 -33.32 -18.86
C TYR A 38 20.58 -32.46 -18.76
N THR A 39 19.45 -33.07 -18.41
CA THR A 39 18.17 -32.37 -18.18
C THR A 39 18.30 -31.30 -17.08
N ALA A 40 18.90 -31.68 -15.94
CA ALA A 40 19.01 -30.82 -14.77
C ALA A 40 20.00 -29.68 -14.98
N ALA A 41 21.14 -29.95 -15.64
CA ALA A 41 22.17 -28.97 -15.98
C ALA A 41 21.68 -27.90 -16.98
N ASN A 42 20.69 -28.23 -17.83
CA ASN A 42 20.12 -27.31 -18.82
C ASN A 42 18.73 -26.77 -18.45
N GLY A 43 18.24 -27.06 -17.23
CA GLY A 43 17.01 -26.45 -16.72
C GLY A 43 15.70 -27.04 -17.26
N HIS A 44 15.75 -28.21 -17.91
CA HIS A 44 14.61 -28.83 -18.58
C HIS A 44 13.69 -29.59 -17.62
N ALA A 45 13.17 -28.90 -16.61
CA ALA A 45 12.36 -29.50 -15.53
C ALA A 45 11.17 -30.35 -16.01
N GLY A 46 10.63 -30.09 -17.20
CA GLY A 46 9.55 -30.87 -17.81
C GLY A 46 9.93 -32.31 -18.17
N CYS A 47 11.21 -32.60 -18.40
CA CYS A 47 11.68 -33.95 -18.73
C CYS A 47 11.99 -34.79 -17.48
N ILE A 48 12.25 -34.17 -16.32
CA ILE A 48 12.60 -34.87 -15.08
C ILE A 48 11.56 -35.94 -14.67
N PRO A 49 10.24 -35.70 -14.76
CA PRO A 49 9.24 -36.73 -14.41
C PRO A 49 9.31 -38.00 -15.27
N LEU A 50 9.92 -37.93 -16.46
CA LEU A 50 10.14 -39.07 -17.34
C LEU A 50 11.45 -39.81 -17.04
N LEU A 51 12.33 -39.27 -16.20
CA LEU A 51 13.67 -39.81 -15.96
C LEU A 51 13.86 -40.17 -14.47
N LYS A 52 12.77 -40.49 -13.76
CA LYS A 52 12.78 -40.75 -12.31
C LYS A 52 13.67 -41.91 -11.88
N GLU A 53 13.81 -42.94 -12.73
CA GLU A 53 14.67 -44.10 -12.47
C GLU A 53 16.15 -43.72 -12.37
N GLU A 54 16.55 -42.55 -12.88
CA GLU A 54 17.93 -42.06 -12.79
C GLU A 54 18.19 -41.21 -11.55
N ILE A 55 17.16 -40.91 -10.75
CA ILE A 55 17.29 -40.10 -9.53
C ILE A 55 18.26 -40.79 -8.57
N GLY A 56 19.23 -40.04 -8.09
CA GLY A 56 20.24 -40.50 -7.14
C GLY A 56 21.43 -41.21 -7.77
N MET A 57 21.45 -41.38 -9.10
CA MET A 57 22.65 -41.78 -9.83
C MET A 57 23.71 -40.67 -9.78
N GLN A 58 24.97 -41.07 -9.87
CA GLN A 58 26.13 -40.18 -9.83
C GLN A 58 27.04 -40.43 -11.04
N ASN A 59 27.59 -39.36 -11.60
CA ASN A 59 28.62 -39.46 -12.63
C ASN A 59 29.97 -39.89 -12.03
N GLU A 60 31.03 -39.98 -12.85
CA GLU A 60 32.34 -40.43 -12.39
C GLU A 60 33.02 -39.56 -11.32
N LYS A 61 32.53 -38.32 -11.15
CA LYS A 61 32.96 -37.39 -10.09
C LYS A 61 32.07 -37.44 -8.85
N GLY A 62 31.04 -38.27 -8.86
CA GLY A 62 30.06 -38.35 -7.78
C GLY A 62 28.98 -37.27 -7.86
N TRP A 63 28.84 -36.54 -8.97
CA TRP A 63 27.82 -35.49 -9.07
C TRP A 63 26.47 -36.08 -9.46
N THR A 64 25.42 -35.65 -8.76
CA THR A 64 24.02 -36.01 -9.05
C THR A 64 23.35 -34.95 -9.94
N ALA A 65 22.12 -35.20 -10.40
CA ALA A 65 21.36 -34.23 -11.16
C ALA A 65 21.04 -32.96 -10.36
N LEU A 66 20.74 -33.08 -9.06
CA LEU A 66 20.53 -31.96 -8.14
C LEU A 66 21.76 -31.07 -8.02
N MET A 67 22.97 -31.65 -7.98
CA MET A 67 24.22 -30.88 -7.95
C MET A 67 24.42 -30.04 -9.22
N TRP A 68 24.04 -30.58 -10.38
CA TRP A 68 24.05 -29.83 -11.65
C TRP A 68 22.98 -28.73 -11.68
N ALA A 69 21.76 -29.01 -11.22
CA ALA A 69 20.73 -27.99 -11.08
C ALA A 69 21.17 -26.84 -10.13
N ALA A 70 21.84 -27.18 -9.03
CA ALA A 70 22.41 -26.23 -8.08
C ALA A 70 23.64 -25.50 -8.61
N HIS A 71 24.32 -26.03 -9.62
CA HIS A 71 25.46 -25.38 -10.27
C HIS A 71 24.99 -24.33 -11.28
N ASP A 72 23.95 -24.64 -12.06
CA ASP A 72 23.48 -23.82 -13.19
C ASP A 72 22.21 -23.01 -12.88
N ASP A 73 21.87 -22.85 -11.60
CA ASP A 73 20.75 -22.04 -11.08
C ASP A 73 19.35 -22.47 -11.55
N HIS A 74 19.12 -23.77 -11.64
CA HIS A 74 17.85 -24.34 -12.09
C HIS A 74 16.96 -24.74 -10.91
N ALA A 75 16.45 -23.75 -10.17
CA ALA A 75 15.65 -23.96 -8.96
C ALA A 75 14.42 -24.86 -9.16
N ARG A 76 13.77 -24.80 -10.33
CA ARG A 76 12.64 -25.70 -10.66
C ARG A 76 13.08 -27.16 -10.76
N CYS A 77 14.25 -27.43 -11.33
CA CYS A 77 14.84 -28.77 -11.36
C CYS A 77 15.21 -29.21 -9.93
N ALA A 78 15.88 -28.34 -9.18
CA ALA A 78 16.27 -28.61 -7.79
C ALA A 78 15.08 -28.99 -6.90
N ARG A 79 13.93 -28.31 -7.07
CA ARG A 79 12.69 -28.59 -6.35
C ARG A 79 12.13 -29.99 -6.62
N ILE A 80 12.25 -30.48 -7.84
CA ILE A 80 11.79 -31.83 -8.22
C ILE A 80 12.79 -32.88 -7.71
N LEU A 81 14.08 -32.54 -7.64
CA LEU A 81 15.18 -33.46 -7.32
C LEU A 81 15.56 -33.50 -5.83
N LEU A 82 14.72 -32.98 -4.94
CA LEU A 82 14.98 -32.91 -3.49
C LEU A 82 15.31 -34.24 -2.83
N SER A 83 14.88 -35.37 -3.40
CA SER A 83 15.23 -36.71 -2.90
C SER A 83 16.71 -37.04 -3.03
N GLU A 84 17.49 -36.29 -3.80
CA GLU A 84 18.94 -36.42 -3.89
C GLU A 84 19.69 -35.63 -2.81
N ALA A 85 19.00 -34.79 -2.04
CA ALA A 85 19.63 -33.97 -1.01
C ALA A 85 20.37 -34.84 0.01
N GLY A 86 21.55 -34.38 0.42
CA GLY A 86 22.45 -35.08 1.32
C GLY A 86 23.43 -36.03 0.64
N LYS A 87 23.28 -36.30 -0.67
CA LYS A 87 24.32 -36.98 -1.44
C LYS A 87 25.56 -36.10 -1.58
N ARG A 88 26.74 -36.74 -1.53
CA ARG A 88 28.04 -36.08 -1.56
C ARG A 88 28.84 -36.56 -2.77
N SER A 89 29.56 -35.64 -3.41
CA SER A 89 30.47 -35.99 -4.50
C SER A 89 31.64 -36.86 -4.01
N THR A 90 32.25 -37.61 -4.92
CA THR A 90 33.30 -38.58 -4.57
C THR A 90 34.67 -38.14 -5.04
N LYS A 91 34.76 -37.24 -6.02
CA LYS A 91 36.03 -36.72 -6.56
C LYS A 91 35.92 -35.22 -6.87
N ASN A 92 37.07 -34.59 -7.10
CA ASN A 92 37.13 -33.20 -7.57
C ASN A 92 36.35 -33.01 -8.88
N CYS A 93 35.54 -31.95 -8.93
CA CYS A 93 34.87 -31.46 -10.13
C CYS A 93 35.16 -29.96 -10.28
N GLY A 94 36.06 -29.60 -11.20
CA GLY A 94 36.51 -28.21 -11.34
C GLY A 94 37.08 -27.64 -10.04
N ILE A 95 36.46 -26.58 -9.53
CA ILE A 95 36.84 -25.91 -8.28
C ILE A 95 36.23 -26.54 -7.01
N PHE A 96 35.44 -27.59 -7.17
CA PHE A 96 34.72 -28.24 -6.07
C PHE A 96 35.46 -29.52 -5.63
N PRO A 97 35.80 -29.64 -4.34
CA PRO A 97 36.46 -30.82 -3.77
C PRO A 97 35.47 -32.00 -3.62
N PRO A 98 35.95 -33.23 -3.35
CA PRO A 98 35.09 -34.32 -2.96
C PRO A 98 34.33 -34.00 -1.68
N GLY A 99 33.19 -34.65 -1.48
CA GLY A 99 32.32 -34.41 -0.35
C GLY A 99 31.35 -33.25 -0.55
N ILE A 100 31.46 -32.46 -1.63
CA ILE A 100 30.56 -31.32 -1.90
C ILE A 100 29.10 -31.78 -2.03
N THR A 101 28.17 -30.99 -1.49
CA THR A 101 26.72 -31.16 -1.63
C THR A 101 26.11 -30.10 -2.58
N ALA A 102 24.82 -30.21 -2.88
CA ALA A 102 24.14 -29.24 -3.73
C ALA A 102 23.99 -27.86 -3.06
N LEU A 103 23.71 -27.80 -1.75
CA LEU A 103 23.66 -26.57 -0.95
C LEU A 103 24.99 -25.81 -1.00
N MET A 104 26.11 -26.53 -0.86
CA MET A 104 27.46 -25.95 -0.95
C MET A 104 27.77 -25.36 -2.33
N ILE A 105 27.34 -26.04 -3.40
CA ILE A 105 27.48 -25.55 -4.76
C ILE A 105 26.67 -24.26 -4.93
N ALA A 106 25.38 -24.28 -4.56
CA ALA A 106 24.49 -23.12 -4.65
C ALA A 106 25.01 -21.92 -3.82
N ALA A 107 25.44 -22.15 -2.59
CA ALA A 107 25.98 -21.14 -1.68
C ALA A 107 27.24 -20.47 -2.24
N ARG A 108 28.13 -21.25 -2.87
CA ARG A 108 29.32 -20.71 -3.55
C ARG A 108 28.97 -19.89 -4.79
N ARG A 109 27.92 -20.28 -5.53
CA ARG A 109 27.53 -19.66 -6.80
C ARG A 109 26.51 -18.53 -6.66
N ASN A 110 26.06 -18.25 -5.43
CA ASN A 110 25.08 -17.21 -5.09
C ASN A 110 23.64 -17.49 -5.55
N HIS A 111 23.26 -18.77 -5.60
CA HIS A 111 21.94 -19.21 -6.06
C HIS A 111 20.97 -19.28 -4.88
N LEU A 112 20.50 -18.10 -4.46
CA LEU A 112 19.77 -17.88 -3.20
C LEU A 112 18.54 -18.77 -3.04
N GLU A 113 17.70 -18.89 -4.08
CA GLU A 113 16.48 -19.71 -4.03
C GLU A 113 16.81 -21.20 -3.78
N ILE A 114 17.90 -21.70 -4.34
CA ILE A 114 18.34 -23.08 -4.14
C ILE A 114 18.94 -23.27 -2.74
N VAL A 115 19.63 -22.25 -2.22
CA VAL A 115 20.10 -22.25 -0.82
C VAL A 115 18.92 -22.35 0.15
N GLU A 116 17.89 -21.52 -0.01
CA GLU A 116 16.68 -21.59 0.82
C GLU A 116 15.99 -22.95 0.74
N LEU A 117 15.91 -23.50 -0.48
CA LEU A 117 15.27 -24.79 -0.75
C LEU A 117 16.01 -25.97 -0.06
N LEU A 118 17.34 -25.96 -0.08
CA LEU A 118 18.18 -27.06 0.39
C LEU A 118 18.63 -26.93 1.85
N LEU A 119 18.59 -25.72 2.42
CA LEU A 119 19.01 -25.45 3.80
C LEU A 119 18.41 -26.47 4.80
N PRO A 120 17.08 -26.75 4.82
CA PRO A 120 16.51 -27.67 5.81
C PRO A 120 16.98 -29.13 5.69
N ARG A 121 17.67 -29.51 4.62
CA ARG A 121 18.09 -30.90 4.32
C ARG A 121 19.58 -31.12 4.38
N GLU A 122 20.37 -30.09 4.08
CA GLU A 122 21.82 -30.20 3.96
C GLU A 122 22.59 -29.31 4.94
N GLN A 123 21.88 -28.60 5.83
CA GLN A 123 22.50 -27.78 6.87
C GLN A 123 23.52 -28.57 7.69
N GLY A 124 24.71 -27.99 7.87
CA GLY A 124 25.76 -28.57 8.71
C GLY A 124 26.54 -29.70 8.05
N LEU A 125 26.16 -30.14 6.84
CA LEU A 125 26.99 -31.04 6.05
C LEU A 125 28.30 -30.36 5.66
N ARG A 126 29.34 -31.17 5.47
CA ARG A 126 30.71 -30.71 5.19
C ARG A 126 31.32 -31.44 4.00
N ASP A 127 32.13 -30.73 3.22
CA ASP A 127 32.99 -31.38 2.24
C ASP A 127 34.12 -32.16 2.92
N ASN A 128 34.97 -32.84 2.16
CA ASN A 128 36.06 -33.63 2.75
C ASN A 128 37.17 -32.79 3.39
N ASN A 129 37.20 -31.47 3.16
CA ASN A 129 38.08 -30.54 3.87
C ASN A 129 37.42 -29.96 5.14
N GLY A 130 36.19 -30.38 5.45
CA GLY A 130 35.43 -29.89 6.58
C GLY A 130 34.72 -28.56 6.33
N TRP A 131 34.70 -28.07 5.09
CA TRP A 131 34.07 -26.79 4.75
C TRP A 131 32.56 -26.92 4.66
N THR A 132 31.85 -25.95 5.24
CA THR A 132 30.39 -25.84 5.18
C THR A 132 29.94 -24.97 4.00
N ALA A 133 28.62 -24.90 3.77
CA ALA A 133 28.07 -24.00 2.76
C ALA A 133 28.33 -22.53 3.11
N LEU A 134 28.26 -22.16 4.40
CA LEU A 134 28.59 -20.82 4.88
C LEU A 134 30.02 -20.40 4.52
N MET A 135 31.01 -21.29 4.73
CA MET A 135 32.42 -21.02 4.39
C MET A 135 32.59 -20.74 2.89
N LEU A 136 31.89 -21.49 2.04
CA LEU A 136 31.94 -21.30 0.60
C LEU A 136 31.28 -20.00 0.15
N ALA A 137 30.12 -19.64 0.72
CA ALA A 137 29.46 -18.35 0.50
C ALA A 137 30.34 -17.18 0.95
N ALA A 138 30.94 -17.31 2.13
CA ALA A 138 31.83 -16.30 2.70
C ALA A 138 33.06 -16.05 1.84
N SER A 139 33.68 -17.12 1.29
CA SER A 139 34.82 -17.00 0.37
C SER A 139 34.51 -16.27 -0.95
N LYS A 140 33.22 -16.08 -1.30
CA LYS A 140 32.76 -15.49 -2.55
C LYS A 140 31.97 -14.19 -2.40
N ALA A 141 31.94 -13.62 -1.20
CA ALA A 141 31.18 -12.40 -0.90
C ALA A 141 29.65 -12.54 -1.06
N ASN A 142 29.13 -13.77 -1.07
CA ASN A 142 27.71 -14.07 -1.25
C ASN A 142 26.95 -13.80 0.05
N THR A 143 26.75 -12.50 0.34
CA THR A 143 26.31 -12.00 1.66
C THR A 143 24.91 -12.51 2.03
N GLU A 144 23.98 -12.58 1.09
CA GLU A 144 22.62 -13.05 1.37
C GLU A 144 22.55 -14.57 1.57
N CYS A 145 23.34 -15.34 0.81
CA CYS A 145 23.51 -16.77 1.10
C CYS A 145 24.13 -16.97 2.49
N ALA A 146 25.17 -16.21 2.84
CA ALA A 146 25.79 -16.27 4.16
C ALA A 146 24.82 -15.91 5.29
N ARG A 147 23.88 -14.99 5.04
CA ARG A 147 22.83 -14.60 5.99
C ARG A 147 21.87 -15.75 6.28
N LEU A 148 21.43 -16.47 5.25
CA LEU A 148 20.58 -17.66 5.41
C LEU A 148 21.30 -18.82 6.11
N LEU A 149 22.62 -18.89 5.92
CA LEU A 149 23.49 -19.96 6.43
C LEU A 149 24.10 -19.65 7.79
N LEU A 150 23.68 -18.58 8.48
CA LEU A 150 24.24 -18.17 9.78
C LEU A 150 24.17 -19.27 10.84
N SER A 151 23.24 -20.23 10.73
CA SER A 151 23.16 -21.37 11.64
C SER A 151 24.36 -22.32 11.56
N GLU A 152 25.24 -22.17 10.57
CA GLU A 152 26.52 -22.88 10.46
C GLU A 152 27.71 -22.10 11.04
N ALA A 153 27.50 -20.88 11.54
CA ALA A 153 28.57 -20.05 12.09
C ALA A 153 29.22 -20.72 13.31
N GLY A 154 30.54 -20.59 13.42
CA GLY A 154 31.34 -21.27 14.44
C GLY A 154 31.82 -22.66 14.01
N ALA A 155 31.45 -23.14 12.83
CA ALA A 155 32.09 -24.30 12.23
C ALA A 155 33.54 -24.00 11.85
N GLN A 156 34.44 -24.96 12.06
CA GLN A 156 35.85 -24.90 11.64
C GLN A 156 36.17 -26.01 10.64
N SER A 157 37.01 -25.72 9.64
CA SER A 157 37.49 -26.74 8.70
C SER A 157 38.26 -27.84 9.45
N SER A 158 38.21 -29.07 8.93
CA SER A 158 38.89 -30.21 9.55
C SER A 158 40.25 -30.49 8.94
N GLU A 159 40.42 -30.17 7.65
CA GLU A 159 41.67 -30.41 6.92
C GLU A 159 42.22 -29.11 6.35
N GLU A 160 43.50 -29.13 6.01
CA GLU A 160 44.09 -28.08 5.18
C GLU A 160 43.48 -28.06 3.77
N ARG A 161 43.50 -26.89 3.13
CA ARG A 161 42.99 -26.72 1.77
C ARG A 161 43.88 -25.82 0.95
N THR A 162 44.40 -26.36 -0.15
CA THR A 162 45.22 -25.62 -1.10
C THR A 162 44.42 -25.17 -2.31
N PHE A 163 44.64 -23.91 -2.72
CA PHE A 163 44.09 -23.32 -3.92
C PHE A 163 45.21 -22.78 -4.79
N SER A 164 45.05 -22.86 -6.10
CA SER A 164 45.90 -22.17 -7.05
C SER A 164 45.28 -20.82 -7.41
N LEU A 165 46.03 -19.74 -7.21
CA LEU A 165 45.65 -18.38 -7.58
C LEU A 165 46.78 -17.71 -8.35
N ASN A 166 46.54 -17.32 -9.61
CA ASN A 166 47.52 -16.64 -10.46
C ASN A 166 48.88 -17.36 -10.54
N GLY A 167 48.88 -18.69 -10.53
CA GLY A 167 50.09 -19.52 -10.52
C GLY A 167 50.71 -19.77 -9.14
N SER A 168 50.29 -19.03 -8.10
CA SER A 168 50.72 -19.23 -6.72
C SER A 168 49.80 -20.21 -5.98
N LYS A 169 50.38 -21.11 -5.19
CA LYS A 169 49.63 -21.99 -4.29
C LYS A 169 49.43 -21.30 -2.95
N ILE A 170 48.18 -21.18 -2.52
CA ILE A 170 47.80 -20.69 -1.19
C ILE A 170 47.24 -21.89 -0.43
N THR A 171 47.84 -22.21 0.70
CA THR A 171 47.35 -23.28 1.59
C THR A 171 46.76 -22.64 2.83
N LEU A 172 45.49 -22.94 3.08
CA LEU A 172 44.82 -22.61 4.32
C LEU A 172 44.92 -23.81 5.28
N PRO A 173 45.31 -23.62 6.54
CA PRO A 173 45.37 -24.69 7.53
C PRO A 173 43.98 -25.24 7.88
N SER A 174 43.95 -26.31 8.68
CA SER A 174 42.72 -26.74 9.36
C SER A 174 42.29 -25.70 10.40
N GLY A 175 41.05 -25.77 10.89
CA GLY A 175 40.54 -24.84 11.89
C GLY A 175 39.99 -23.53 11.33
N VAL A 176 39.97 -23.35 10.01
CA VAL A 176 39.56 -22.10 9.37
C VAL A 176 38.04 -21.91 9.44
N THR A 177 37.60 -20.70 9.79
CA THR A 177 36.18 -20.32 9.87
C THR A 177 35.71 -19.52 8.65
N ALA A 178 34.40 -19.28 8.54
CA ALA A 178 33.84 -18.46 7.47
C ALA A 178 34.29 -16.98 7.56
N LEU A 179 34.43 -16.43 8.76
CA LEU A 179 34.94 -15.08 9.03
C LEU A 179 36.41 -14.94 8.60
N MET A 180 37.25 -15.95 8.86
CA MET A 180 38.64 -15.97 8.39
C MET A 180 38.72 -15.95 6.86
N LEU A 181 37.86 -16.73 6.19
CA LEU A 181 37.77 -16.73 4.72
C LEU A 181 37.30 -15.39 4.17
N ALA A 182 36.28 -14.79 4.77
CA ALA A 182 35.79 -13.47 4.38
C ALA A 182 36.86 -12.38 4.58
N ALA A 183 37.62 -12.48 5.67
CA ALA A 183 38.73 -11.57 5.95
C ALA A 183 39.89 -11.76 4.96
N HIS A 184 40.28 -13.01 4.67
CA HIS A 184 41.32 -13.32 3.68
C HIS A 184 40.95 -12.81 2.28
N GLU A 185 39.70 -12.96 1.88
CA GLU A 185 39.22 -12.59 0.54
C GLU A 185 38.77 -11.11 0.41
N ASN A 186 38.93 -10.32 1.48
CA ASN A 186 38.55 -8.89 1.56
C ASN A 186 37.04 -8.61 1.35
N HIS A 187 36.18 -9.33 2.06
CA HIS A 187 34.71 -9.23 1.95
C HIS A 187 34.10 -8.52 3.16
N PRO A 188 34.12 -7.17 3.26
CA PRO A 188 33.74 -6.44 4.46
C PRO A 188 32.30 -6.65 4.91
N LYS A 189 31.36 -6.83 3.97
CA LYS A 189 29.94 -7.08 4.32
C LYS A 189 29.75 -8.44 4.99
N VAL A 190 30.48 -9.46 4.53
CA VAL A 190 30.44 -10.79 5.15
C VAL A 190 31.20 -10.77 6.49
N VAL A 191 32.31 -10.05 6.57
CA VAL A 191 33.02 -9.83 7.84
C VAL A 191 32.10 -9.19 8.87
N GLU A 192 31.41 -8.11 8.52
CA GLU A 192 30.44 -7.43 9.38
C GLU A 192 29.31 -8.37 9.83
N LEU A 193 28.83 -9.22 8.93
CA LEU A 193 27.78 -10.21 9.21
C LEU A 193 28.26 -11.31 10.18
N LEU A 194 29.48 -11.82 10.03
CA LEU A 194 29.99 -12.97 10.77
C LEU A 194 30.73 -12.62 12.06
N LEU A 195 31.19 -11.37 12.19
CA LEU A 195 31.96 -10.89 13.34
C LEU A 195 31.33 -11.24 14.69
N PRO A 196 30.00 -11.05 14.92
CA PRO A 196 29.41 -11.34 16.21
C PRO A 196 29.53 -12.82 16.63
N TYR A 197 29.59 -13.73 15.67
CA TYR A 197 29.50 -15.18 15.90
C TYR A 197 30.86 -15.87 15.96
N GLU A 198 31.84 -15.40 15.19
CA GLU A 198 33.13 -16.09 15.01
C GLU A 198 34.34 -15.31 15.52
N GLN A 199 34.15 -14.12 16.10
CA GLN A 199 35.27 -13.34 16.63
C GLN A 199 36.10 -14.11 17.67
N GLY A 200 37.43 -13.99 17.55
CA GLY A 200 38.40 -14.59 18.48
C GLY A 200 38.58 -16.09 18.29
N MET A 201 37.96 -16.70 17.27
CA MET A 201 38.31 -18.06 16.87
C MET A 201 39.66 -18.05 16.16
N THR A 202 40.40 -19.15 16.28
CA THR A 202 41.70 -19.34 15.65
C THR A 202 41.75 -20.62 14.84
N ASP A 203 42.49 -20.60 13.74
CA ASP A 203 42.84 -21.81 13.01
C ASP A 203 43.85 -22.68 13.79
N SER A 204 44.29 -23.80 13.21
CA SER A 204 45.24 -24.70 13.87
C SER A 204 46.63 -24.09 14.09
N ASN A 205 46.93 -22.96 13.44
CA ASN A 205 48.18 -22.22 13.61
C ASN A 205 48.03 -21.04 14.58
N GLY A 206 46.84 -20.84 15.16
CA GLY A 206 46.56 -19.72 16.06
C GLY A 206 46.20 -18.41 15.36
N HIS A 207 45.94 -18.41 14.05
CA HIS A 207 45.60 -17.18 13.33
C HIS A 207 44.11 -16.84 13.46
N THR A 208 43.82 -15.59 13.78
CA THR A 208 42.46 -15.04 13.83
C THR A 208 42.03 -14.47 12.46
N ALA A 209 40.77 -14.05 12.33
CA ALA A 209 40.32 -13.36 11.12
C ALA A 209 41.08 -12.05 10.89
N GLN A 210 41.44 -11.31 11.95
CA GLN A 210 42.32 -10.15 11.85
C GLN A 210 43.67 -10.51 11.19
N TRP A 211 44.31 -11.62 11.61
CA TRP A 211 45.57 -12.07 11.00
C TRP A 211 45.41 -12.29 9.48
N TYR A 212 44.32 -12.92 9.04
CA TYR A 212 44.03 -13.14 7.63
C TYR A 212 43.85 -11.82 6.83
N ALA A 213 43.25 -10.79 7.41
CA ALA A 213 43.12 -9.48 6.77
C ALA A 213 44.46 -8.72 6.64
N HIS A 214 45.44 -9.04 7.47
CA HIS A 214 46.78 -8.44 7.43
C HIS A 214 47.75 -9.19 6.51
N ASN A 215 47.60 -10.52 6.41
CA ASN A 215 48.53 -11.41 5.69
C ASN A 215 47.94 -11.98 4.39
N SER A 216 46.80 -11.47 3.92
CA SER A 216 46.22 -11.91 2.66
C SER A 216 47.10 -11.52 1.47
N SER A 217 47.30 -12.48 0.56
CA SER A 217 47.91 -12.25 -0.74
C SER A 217 46.92 -11.72 -1.79
N ARG A 218 45.65 -11.49 -1.42
CA ARG A 218 44.65 -10.91 -2.31
C ARG A 218 44.93 -9.41 -2.48
N GLY A 219 44.81 -8.93 -3.71
CA GLY A 219 44.87 -7.50 -3.98
C GLY A 219 43.62 -6.77 -3.48
N GLY A 220 43.74 -5.47 -3.22
CA GLY A 220 42.61 -4.61 -2.83
C GLY A 220 42.88 -3.83 -1.54
N ASP A 221 41.99 -2.89 -1.23
CA ASP A 221 42.04 -2.11 0.00
C ASP A 221 41.38 -2.86 1.16
N PHE A 222 42.18 -3.27 2.14
CA PHE A 222 41.73 -3.97 3.35
C PHE A 222 41.39 -3.02 4.51
N ILE A 223 41.45 -1.69 4.34
CA ILE A 223 41.23 -0.72 5.42
C ILE A 223 39.89 -0.97 6.12
N ARG A 224 38.80 -1.21 5.37
CA ARG A 224 37.48 -1.47 5.96
C ARG A 224 37.46 -2.77 6.77
N VAL A 225 37.98 -3.86 6.23
CA VAL A 225 38.04 -5.16 6.92
C VAL A 225 38.90 -5.08 8.17
N ARG A 226 40.09 -4.49 8.08
CA ARG A 226 41.00 -4.28 9.23
C ARG A 226 40.37 -3.39 10.30
N LYS A 227 39.59 -2.37 9.91
CA LYS A 227 38.85 -1.52 10.85
C LYS A 227 37.77 -2.31 11.58
N LEU A 228 37.01 -3.16 10.88
CA LEU A 228 35.98 -4.02 11.48
C LEU A 228 36.60 -5.01 12.48
N LEU A 229 37.78 -5.55 12.17
CA LEU A 229 38.45 -6.58 12.97
C LEU A 229 39.39 -6.03 14.06
N LYS A 230 39.45 -4.71 14.28
CA LYS A 230 40.44 -4.09 15.18
C LYS A 230 40.33 -4.58 16.64
N ASN A 231 39.11 -4.88 17.10
CA ASN A 231 38.81 -5.27 18.47
C ASN A 231 38.24 -6.70 18.56
N GLU A 232 38.72 -7.59 17.68
CA GLU A 232 38.30 -9.00 17.66
C GLU A 232 38.55 -9.67 19.03
N GLY A 233 37.59 -10.48 19.50
CA GLY A 233 37.72 -11.30 20.71
C GLY A 233 37.05 -10.73 21.97
N SER A 234 36.13 -9.77 21.83
CA SER A 234 35.46 -9.12 22.97
C SER A 234 34.39 -10.01 23.61
N GLU A 235 33.49 -10.63 22.83
CA GLU A 235 32.49 -11.62 23.29
C GLU A 235 31.77 -12.25 22.07
N ARG A 236 31.49 -13.57 22.06
CA ARG A 236 30.74 -14.22 20.97
C ARG A 236 29.27 -14.37 21.32
N ILE A 237 28.39 -14.11 20.36
CA ILE A 237 26.98 -14.47 20.46
C ILE A 237 26.71 -15.81 19.77
N LEU A 238 25.66 -16.50 20.21
CA LEU A 238 25.24 -17.76 19.59
C LEU A 238 24.64 -17.51 18.20
N PRO A 239 24.95 -18.37 17.20
CA PRO A 239 24.33 -18.28 15.90
C PRO A 239 22.80 -18.44 15.98
N PRO A 240 22.04 -17.72 15.14
CA PRO A 240 20.59 -17.90 15.08
C PRO A 240 20.23 -19.31 14.59
N PRO A 241 19.34 -20.05 15.29
CA PRO A 241 19.05 -21.45 14.97
C PRO A 241 18.32 -21.62 13.63
N ASN A 242 17.49 -20.65 13.23
CA ASN A 242 16.79 -20.65 11.95
C ASN A 242 16.82 -19.26 11.27
N PRO A 243 17.95 -18.90 10.64
CA PRO A 243 18.13 -17.57 10.06
C PRO A 243 17.11 -17.24 8.96
N GLY A 244 16.71 -18.24 8.17
CA GLY A 244 15.72 -18.07 7.10
C GLY A 244 14.33 -17.70 7.61
N GLU A 245 13.87 -18.30 8.71
CA GLU A 245 12.59 -17.92 9.35
C GLU A 245 12.68 -16.52 9.98
N MET A 246 13.78 -16.21 10.66
CA MET A 246 13.99 -14.88 11.25
C MET A 246 13.94 -13.77 10.20
N LEU A 247 14.50 -13.99 9.01
CA LEU A 247 14.45 -13.00 7.93
C LEU A 247 13.03 -12.77 7.41
N LYS A 248 12.28 -13.85 7.19
CA LYS A 248 10.87 -13.74 6.77
C LYS A 248 10.03 -13.00 7.80
N LEU A 249 10.26 -13.26 9.09
CA LEU A 249 9.60 -12.53 10.17
C LEU A 249 10.01 -11.05 10.18
N GLN A 250 11.30 -10.74 10.00
CA GLN A 250 11.78 -9.36 9.95
C GLN A 250 11.20 -8.57 8.77
N GLU A 251 11.10 -9.19 7.59
CA GLU A 251 10.43 -8.57 6.43
C GLU A 251 8.95 -8.32 6.70
N GLY A 252 8.27 -9.28 7.34
CA GLY A 252 6.89 -9.12 7.79
C GLY A 252 6.73 -7.96 8.76
N VAL A 253 7.61 -7.86 9.76
CA VAL A 253 7.64 -6.75 10.71
C VAL A 253 7.86 -5.43 9.99
N ASN A 254 8.87 -5.31 9.12
CA ASN A 254 9.15 -4.07 8.38
C ASN A 254 7.94 -3.61 7.57
N LYS A 255 7.26 -4.54 6.88
CA LYS A 255 6.02 -4.24 6.13
C LYS A 255 4.92 -3.71 7.05
N LEU A 256 4.68 -4.38 8.19
CA LEU A 256 3.70 -3.93 9.18
C LEU A 256 4.07 -2.56 9.76
N THR A 257 5.34 -2.27 9.99
CA THR A 257 5.80 -0.96 10.47
C THR A 257 5.49 0.14 9.46
N THR A 258 5.75 -0.10 8.16
CA THR A 258 5.43 0.86 7.10
C THR A 258 3.93 1.09 6.96
N GLU A 259 3.13 0.02 7.07
CA GLU A 259 1.67 0.09 7.03
C GLU A 259 1.11 0.87 8.23
N ASN A 260 1.65 0.64 9.43
CA ASN A 260 1.26 1.37 10.63
C ASN A 260 1.56 2.87 10.54
N GLU A 261 2.72 3.26 10.01
CA GLU A 261 3.03 4.69 9.80
C GLU A 261 2.10 5.33 8.75
N SER A 262 1.73 4.59 7.69
CA SER A 262 0.73 5.05 6.72
C SER A 262 -0.63 5.28 7.39
N LEU A 263 -1.14 4.28 8.11
CA LEU A 263 -2.44 4.37 8.80
C LEU A 263 -2.47 5.50 9.84
N LYS A 264 -1.35 5.76 10.50
CA LYS A 264 -1.21 6.86 11.47
C LYS A 264 -1.33 8.23 10.78
N ASN A 265 -0.77 8.38 9.58
CA ASN A 265 -0.92 9.59 8.77
C ASN A 265 -2.37 9.77 8.30
N ASP A 266 -3.01 8.70 7.84
CA ASP A 266 -4.42 8.72 7.42
C ASP A 266 -5.37 9.07 8.58
N LEU A 267 -5.08 8.55 9.78
CA LEU A 267 -5.81 8.88 10.99
C LEU A 267 -5.63 10.35 11.38
N SER A 268 -4.42 10.90 11.25
CA SER A 268 -4.14 12.32 11.49
C SER A 268 -4.94 13.22 10.53
N SER A 269 -4.92 12.88 9.23
CA SER A 269 -5.73 13.56 8.21
C SER A 269 -7.22 13.51 8.53
N SER A 270 -7.74 12.33 8.90
CA SER A 270 -9.14 12.12 9.28
C SER A 270 -9.54 12.90 10.54
N LYS A 271 -8.63 13.08 11.50
CA LYS A 271 -8.88 13.91 12.68
C LYS A 271 -8.97 15.39 12.33
N ASN A 272 -8.12 15.88 11.43
CA ASN A 272 -8.17 17.27 10.99
C ASN A 272 -9.48 17.57 10.25
N THR A 273 -9.90 16.68 9.33
CA THR A 273 -11.20 16.82 8.64
C THR A 273 -12.38 16.73 9.61
N LEU A 274 -12.30 15.87 10.63
CA LEU A 274 -13.31 15.83 11.69
C LEU A 274 -13.37 17.15 12.48
N GLU A 275 -12.23 17.77 12.76
CA GLU A 275 -12.20 19.04 13.49
C GLU A 275 -12.73 20.21 12.63
N GLU A 276 -12.38 20.24 11.34
CA GLU A 276 -12.96 21.17 10.37
C GLU A 276 -14.48 21.03 10.29
N THR A 277 -15.00 19.80 10.18
CA THR A 277 -16.44 19.55 10.12
C THR A 277 -17.16 19.94 11.40
N LYS A 278 -16.57 19.73 12.58
CA LYS A 278 -17.11 20.24 13.86
C LYS A 278 -17.17 21.76 13.88
N ASN A 279 -16.13 22.43 13.40
CA ASN A 279 -16.10 23.90 13.34
C ASN A 279 -17.20 24.43 12.43
N VAL A 280 -17.38 23.85 11.24
CA VAL A 280 -18.47 24.18 10.32
C VAL A 280 -19.84 23.95 10.96
N LEU A 281 -20.04 22.81 11.64
CA LEU A 281 -21.30 22.50 12.31
C LEU A 281 -21.60 23.49 13.46
N SER A 282 -20.59 23.92 14.20
CA SER A 282 -20.72 24.94 15.24
C SER A 282 -21.15 26.30 14.66
N GLN A 283 -20.63 26.67 13.49
CA GLN A 283 -20.97 27.89 12.79
C GLN A 283 -22.41 27.84 12.28
N LEU A 284 -22.80 26.74 11.64
CA LEU A 284 -24.17 26.54 11.16
C LEU A 284 -25.19 26.60 12.31
N ASN A 285 -24.87 26.05 13.47
CA ASN A 285 -25.74 26.15 14.65
C ASN A 285 -25.96 27.60 15.13
N ARG A 286 -24.92 28.45 15.06
CA ARG A 286 -25.05 29.88 15.37
C ARG A 286 -25.96 30.59 14.36
N GLU A 287 -25.79 30.29 13.07
CA GLU A 287 -26.61 30.85 11.99
C GLU A 287 -28.08 30.44 12.12
N VAL A 288 -28.36 29.16 12.36
CA VAL A 288 -29.73 28.66 12.60
C VAL A 288 -30.35 29.35 13.82
N SER A 289 -29.58 29.58 14.89
CA SER A 289 -30.07 30.30 16.08
C SER A 289 -30.41 31.76 15.77
N SER A 290 -29.56 32.44 15.00
CA SER A 290 -29.80 33.81 14.52
C SER A 290 -31.05 33.89 13.64
N LEU A 291 -31.19 32.99 12.66
CA LEU A 291 -32.35 32.91 11.78
C LEU A 291 -33.64 32.64 12.55
N LYS A 292 -33.62 31.74 13.54
CA LYS A 292 -34.77 31.52 14.44
C LYS A 292 -35.19 32.80 15.16
N GLN A 293 -34.22 33.58 15.66
CA GLN A 293 -34.51 34.84 16.33
C GLN A 293 -35.09 35.90 15.38
N GLN A 294 -34.58 35.98 14.14
CA GLN A 294 -35.12 36.86 13.11
C GLN A 294 -36.55 36.47 12.72
N LEU A 295 -36.81 35.17 12.53
CA LEU A 295 -38.13 34.64 12.23
C LEU A 295 -39.13 34.97 13.35
N GLN A 296 -38.73 34.82 14.61
CA GLN A 296 -39.57 35.18 15.75
C GLN A 296 -39.95 36.66 15.72
N LYS A 297 -38.98 37.55 15.50
CA LYS A 297 -39.24 38.99 15.37
C LYS A 297 -40.20 39.32 14.22
N ALA A 298 -40.03 38.66 13.08
CA ALA A 298 -40.91 38.83 11.93
C ALA A 298 -42.34 38.37 12.25
N ASN A 299 -42.49 37.24 12.95
CA ASN A 299 -43.78 36.70 13.37
C ASN A 299 -44.48 37.65 14.38
N ASP A 300 -43.74 38.20 15.34
CA ASP A 300 -44.27 39.19 16.30
C ASP A 300 -44.75 40.46 15.57
N LYS A 301 -44.02 40.89 14.53
CA LYS A 301 -44.39 42.04 13.70
C LYS A 301 -45.63 41.74 12.85
N ALA A 302 -45.73 40.54 12.26
CA ALA A 302 -46.90 40.10 11.52
C ALA A 302 -48.14 40.08 12.42
N LYS A 303 -48.01 39.60 13.66
CA LYS A 303 -49.09 39.62 14.65
C LYS A 303 -49.57 41.05 14.97
N LYS A 304 -48.64 42.01 15.16
CA LYS A 304 -49.00 43.43 15.34
C LYS A 304 -49.74 44.02 14.14
N TYR A 305 -49.33 43.67 12.92
CA TYR A 305 -50.05 44.11 11.72
C TYR A 305 -51.44 43.49 11.63
N GLN A 306 -51.59 42.23 12.03
CA GLN A 306 -52.89 41.57 12.11
C GLN A 306 -53.82 42.27 13.11
N ASP A 307 -53.35 42.55 14.33
CA ASP A 307 -54.12 43.28 15.35
C ASP A 307 -54.57 44.67 14.82
N MET A 308 -53.67 45.39 14.13
CA MET A 308 -53.97 46.68 13.52
C MET A 308 -55.02 46.60 12.40
N CYS A 309 -54.96 45.56 11.56
CA CYS A 309 -55.97 45.31 10.54
C CYS A 309 -57.35 45.03 11.16
N GLU A 310 -57.40 44.26 12.26
CA GLU A 310 -58.64 44.00 13.00
C GLU A 310 -59.23 45.30 13.59
N ASP A 311 -58.40 46.19 14.14
CA ASP A 311 -58.85 47.49 14.65
C ASP A 311 -59.34 48.43 13.55
N LEU A 312 -58.65 48.47 12.40
CA LEU A 312 -59.11 49.22 11.22
C LEU A 312 -60.45 48.67 10.69
N GLN A 313 -60.64 47.35 10.71
CA GLN A 313 -61.90 46.73 10.31
C GLN A 313 -63.03 47.16 11.25
N LYS A 314 -62.83 47.10 12.58
CA LYS A 314 -63.81 47.57 13.56
C LYS A 314 -64.17 49.06 13.35
N LEU A 315 -63.18 49.91 13.08
CA LEU A 315 -63.42 51.33 12.83
C LEU A 315 -64.21 51.55 11.53
N SER A 316 -63.91 50.76 10.49
CA SER A 316 -64.68 50.76 9.23
C SER A 316 -66.13 50.37 9.48
N ASP A 317 -66.36 49.29 10.22
CA ASP A 317 -67.70 48.81 10.55
C ASP A 317 -68.49 49.86 11.37
N GLN A 318 -67.84 50.54 12.33
CA GLN A 318 -68.44 51.65 13.08
C GLN A 318 -68.81 52.84 12.18
N LYS A 319 -67.91 53.23 11.26
CA LYS A 319 -68.20 54.30 10.30
C LYS A 319 -69.34 53.94 9.38
N GLN A 320 -69.40 52.68 8.91
CA GLN A 320 -70.51 52.20 8.09
C GLN A 320 -71.83 52.28 8.85
N ALA A 321 -71.87 51.83 10.11
CA ALA A 321 -73.07 51.94 10.96
C ALA A 321 -73.52 53.40 11.18
N PHE A 322 -72.57 54.34 11.33
CA PHE A 322 -72.88 55.76 11.46
C PHE A 322 -73.43 56.36 10.15
N ILE A 323 -72.87 55.98 9.00
CA ILE A 323 -73.40 56.36 7.68
C ILE A 323 -74.84 55.86 7.55
N ASP A 324 -75.09 54.59 7.89
CA ASP A 324 -76.43 54.00 7.80
C ASP A 324 -77.44 54.75 8.70
N GLN A 325 -77.02 55.19 9.89
CA GLN A 325 -77.82 56.02 10.79
C GLN A 325 -78.14 57.40 10.17
N LEU A 326 -77.15 58.09 9.60
CA LEU A 326 -77.37 59.38 8.93
C LEU A 326 -78.28 59.24 7.70
N VAL A 327 -78.12 58.17 6.92
CA VAL A 327 -79.01 57.88 5.78
C VAL A 327 -80.44 57.71 6.26
N LYS A 328 -80.65 57.01 7.38
CA LYS A 328 -81.98 56.84 7.99
C LYS A 328 -82.57 58.16 8.49
N GLU A 329 -81.77 59.02 9.12
CA GLU A 329 -82.20 60.35 9.54
C GLU A 329 -82.53 61.26 8.35
N ALA A 330 -81.68 61.28 7.32
CA ALA A 330 -81.93 62.03 6.10
C ALA A 330 -83.21 61.55 5.38
N ALA A 331 -83.48 60.24 5.39
CA ALA A 331 -84.74 59.70 4.87
C ALA A 331 -85.95 60.18 5.70
N SER A 332 -85.84 60.20 7.03
CA SER A 332 -86.87 60.75 7.93
C SER A 332 -87.13 62.25 7.71
N LEU A 333 -86.07 63.04 7.59
CA LEU A 333 -86.14 64.47 7.27
C LEU A 333 -86.78 64.70 5.89
N ARG A 334 -86.39 63.92 4.87
CA ARG A 334 -87.04 63.97 3.55
C ARG A 334 -88.53 63.67 3.64
N GLN A 335 -88.94 62.64 4.38
CA GLN A 335 -90.37 62.35 4.59
C GLN A 335 -91.09 63.51 5.27
N THR A 336 -90.45 64.18 6.23
CA THR A 336 -91.01 65.32 6.95
C THR A 336 -91.14 66.55 6.06
N MET A 337 -90.11 66.88 5.26
CA MET A 337 -90.18 67.94 4.27
C MET A 337 -91.22 67.66 3.19
N VAL A 338 -91.33 66.42 2.70
CA VAL A 338 -92.39 66.04 1.76
C VAL A 338 -93.75 66.32 2.40
N ARG A 339 -94.00 65.88 3.65
CA ARG A 339 -95.26 66.18 4.36
C ARG A 339 -95.52 67.68 4.49
N GLN A 340 -94.52 68.48 4.84
CA GLN A 340 -94.65 69.95 4.94
C GLN A 340 -94.91 70.60 3.59
N ASN A 341 -94.20 70.20 2.53
CA ASN A 341 -94.44 70.68 1.17
C ASN A 341 -95.81 70.25 0.66
N THR A 342 -96.26 69.03 0.94
CA THR A 342 -97.63 68.59 0.63
C THR A 342 -98.64 69.45 1.39
N SER A 343 -98.40 69.74 2.67
CA SER A 343 -99.26 70.64 3.46
C SER A 343 -99.29 72.07 2.90
N LEU A 344 -98.14 72.63 2.53
CA LEU A 344 -97.99 73.97 1.94
C LEU A 344 -98.61 74.05 0.55
N THR A 345 -98.41 73.04 -0.30
CA THR A 345 -99.05 72.97 -1.62
C THR A 345 -100.55 72.78 -1.50
N THR A 346 -101.03 71.98 -0.54
CA THR A 346 -102.48 71.88 -0.24
C THR A 346 -103.02 73.25 0.17
N PHE A 347 -102.34 73.94 1.09
CA PHE A 347 -102.70 75.30 1.52
C PHE A 347 -102.64 76.33 0.37
N LEU A 348 -101.61 76.30 -0.48
CA LEU A 348 -101.49 77.18 -1.66
C LEU A 348 -102.55 76.88 -2.71
N ILE A 349 -102.88 75.61 -2.96
CA ILE A 349 -103.99 75.23 -3.86
C ILE A 349 -105.32 75.71 -3.29
N GLU A 350 -105.49 75.68 -1.98
CA GLU A 350 -106.67 76.18 -1.28
C GLU A 350 -106.77 77.72 -1.39
N VAL A 351 -105.65 78.43 -1.22
CA VAL A 351 -105.55 79.89 -1.44
C VAL A 351 -105.78 80.27 -2.91
N LEU A 352 -105.17 79.57 -3.86
CA LEU A 352 -105.33 79.82 -5.30
C LEU A 352 -106.73 79.47 -5.81
N LYS A 353 -107.47 78.57 -5.15
CA LYS A 353 -108.88 78.33 -5.45
C LYS A 353 -109.81 79.44 -4.94
N THR A 354 -109.38 80.22 -3.96
CA THR A 354 -110.22 81.31 -3.42
C THR A 354 -110.13 82.61 -4.20
N HIS A 355 -109.05 82.89 -4.94
CA HIS A 355 -108.90 84.16 -5.65
C HIS A 355 -108.45 83.97 -7.10
N GLY A 356 -109.31 84.44 -8.01
CA GLY A 356 -109.29 84.12 -9.42
C GLY A 356 -108.41 85.01 -10.29
N THR A 357 -108.35 84.58 -11.55
CA THR A 357 -108.13 85.37 -12.77
C THR A 357 -106.76 86.00 -13.02
N GLN A 358 -106.36 85.88 -14.29
CA GLN A 358 -105.53 86.78 -15.13
C GLN A 358 -104.03 86.48 -15.37
N GLU A 359 -103.79 85.90 -16.56
CA GLU A 359 -102.73 86.34 -17.50
C GLU A 359 -102.72 87.89 -17.66
N PRO A 360 -101.55 88.56 -17.84
CA PRO A 360 -100.94 88.62 -19.18
C PRO A 360 -99.40 88.78 -19.28
N ARG A 361 -98.87 88.27 -20.40
CA ARG A 361 -97.86 88.83 -21.33
C ARG A 361 -96.69 89.72 -20.82
N ASN A 362 -95.49 89.29 -21.29
CA ASN A 362 -94.43 90.06 -21.99
C ASN A 362 -93.23 90.60 -21.18
N ARG A 363 -92.02 90.06 -21.46
CA ARG A 363 -90.86 90.74 -22.11
C ARG A 363 -89.59 89.90 -21.90
N GLY A 364 -88.91 89.52 -22.99
CA GLY A 364 -87.47 89.20 -22.95
C GLY A 364 -86.64 90.46 -22.64
N PRO A 365 -85.28 90.44 -22.65
CA PRO A 365 -84.39 89.39 -23.18
C PRO A 365 -83.12 89.10 -22.32
N MET A 366 -82.46 87.96 -22.62
CA MET A 366 -80.99 87.72 -22.77
C MET A 366 -79.97 88.09 -21.66
N PRO A 367 -78.75 87.51 -21.67
CA PRO A 367 -78.14 86.85 -20.52
C PRO A 367 -76.78 87.46 -20.15
N ALA A 368 -76.16 87.01 -19.05
CA ALA A 368 -74.71 86.84 -18.90
C ALA A 368 -74.33 86.62 -17.43
N GLY A 369 -73.17 85.98 -17.22
CA GLY A 369 -72.43 86.04 -15.96
C GLY A 369 -72.37 84.69 -15.27
N SER A 370 -71.87 83.63 -15.90
CA SER A 370 -70.43 83.38 -16.11
C SER A 370 -69.69 83.05 -14.81
N LEU A 371 -68.76 82.11 -14.97
CA LEU A 371 -67.54 81.90 -14.18
C LEU A 371 -67.65 80.90 -12.99
N PRO A 372 -66.53 80.33 -12.55
CA PRO A 372 -65.66 79.42 -13.33
C PRO A 372 -65.07 78.29 -12.45
N GLU A 373 -64.77 77.14 -13.06
CA GLU A 373 -63.42 76.53 -13.10
C GLU A 373 -62.59 76.36 -11.77
N PRO A 374 -61.34 75.84 -11.77
CA PRO A 374 -61.05 74.44 -11.42
C PRO A 374 -59.83 74.27 -10.47
N ALA A 375 -59.14 73.12 -10.63
CA ALA A 375 -57.71 72.84 -10.42
C ALA A 375 -57.43 71.82 -9.30
N VAL A 376 -57.24 70.54 -9.62
CA VAL A 376 -56.02 69.88 -10.15
C VAL A 376 -54.97 69.64 -9.06
N LYS A 377 -54.77 68.34 -8.79
CA LYS A 377 -53.81 67.74 -7.86
C LYS A 377 -52.46 67.52 -8.54
N ARG A 378 -51.39 67.61 -7.76
CA ARG A 378 -50.14 66.85 -7.92
C ARG A 378 -49.37 66.83 -6.61
N GLU A 379 -48.78 65.68 -6.29
CA GLU A 379 -47.36 65.43 -5.96
C GLU A 379 -47.28 64.15 -5.09
N VAL A 380 -46.79 63.07 -5.72
CA VAL A 380 -45.48 62.38 -5.60
C VAL A 380 -45.54 61.24 -4.58
#